data_AF-A0A7N0TZL2-F1
#
_entry.id   AF-A0A7N0TZL2-F1
#
_cell.length_a   1.000
_cell.length_b   1.000
_cell.length_c   1.000
_cell.angle_alpha   90.00
_cell.angle_beta   90.00
_cell.angle_gamma   90.00
#
_symmetry.space_group_name_H-M   'P 1'
#
loop_
_entity.id
_entity.type
_entity.pdbx_description
1 polymer ?
#
loop_
_entity_poly.entity_id
_entity_poly.type
_entity_poly.pdbx_seq_one_letter_code
_entity_poly.pdbx_strand_id
1 'polypeptide(L)'
;MAISLALKAAASKVLDPFRHMTRPSVFSDPIHSLSSMLNNPASSRGMASGATNFFPKRTKFNKQHRGRMKGIAHKGNSICFGSYALQVREASWITARQIEAGRRAMSRNIGRGAKIWVRVFPDKPVTVRPTETRMGRGKGNTAYWVAVVQPGRILYEIGGVAENVARKAIQIAGSKMPIQTQFILQK
;
A
#
# COMPACT_ATOMS: atom_id res chain seq x y z
N MET A 1 13.11 -6.77 57.19
CA MET A 1 14.47 -7.24 56.90
C MET A 1 14.39 -8.66 56.38
N ALA A 2 14.96 -8.91 55.20
CA ALA A 2 15.02 -10.20 54.55
C ALA A 2 16.00 -11.17 55.24
N ILE A 3 16.13 -12.38 54.66
CA ILE A 3 17.16 -13.44 54.77
C ILE A 3 16.61 -14.70 55.48
N SER A 4 16.24 -15.83 54.85
CA SER A 4 16.86 -16.71 53.84
C SER A 4 17.65 -17.90 54.43
N LEU A 5 17.38 -19.10 53.86
CA LEU A 5 18.11 -20.39 53.91
C LEU A 5 18.01 -21.22 55.22
N ALA A 6 17.95 -22.55 55.24
CA ALA A 6 18.48 -23.54 54.31
C ALA A 6 18.08 -25.01 54.66
N LEU A 7 18.07 -25.88 53.62
CA LEU A 7 18.44 -27.32 53.62
C LEU A 7 17.57 -28.36 54.38
N LYS A 8 17.47 -29.66 54.00
CA LYS A 8 17.68 -30.48 52.79
C LYS A 8 17.39 -31.94 53.19
N ALA A 9 16.74 -32.72 52.31
CA ALA A 9 16.87 -34.19 52.17
C ALA A 9 16.33 -35.08 53.33
N ALA A 10 15.93 -36.35 53.16
CA ALA A 10 16.16 -37.34 52.11
C ALA A 10 15.17 -38.52 52.25
N ALA A 11 14.97 -39.26 51.12
CA ALA A 11 14.89 -40.73 51.03
C ALA A 11 13.67 -41.48 51.66
N SER A 12 13.07 -42.53 51.08
CA SER A 12 13.29 -43.31 49.87
C SER A 12 12.32 -44.52 49.84
N LYS A 13 12.03 -45.05 48.62
CA LYS A 13 11.77 -46.50 48.32
C LYS A 13 10.42 -47.07 48.81
N VAL A 14 9.71 -48.01 48.16
CA VAL A 14 9.99 -48.93 47.04
C VAL A 14 8.68 -49.65 46.64
N LEU A 15 8.53 -49.89 45.34
CA LEU A 15 7.77 -50.91 44.57
C LEU A 15 6.37 -51.39 44.99
N ASP A 16 5.47 -51.25 44.01
CA ASP A 16 4.34 -52.14 43.74
C ASP A 16 4.81 -53.53 43.25
N PRO A 17 4.08 -54.58 43.65
CA PRO A 17 3.91 -55.73 42.75
C PRO A 17 2.48 -56.30 42.87
N PHE A 18 1.64 -56.15 41.84
CA PHE A 18 1.02 -57.30 41.16
C PHE A 18 0.15 -56.81 40.00
N ARG A 19 0.63 -57.18 38.82
CA ARG A 19 0.08 -56.93 37.49
C ARG A 19 -0.60 -58.23 37.04
N HIS A 20 -1.61 -58.05 36.17
CA HIS A 20 -2.33 -59.04 35.34
C HIS A 20 -3.58 -59.65 36.00
N MET A 21 -4.77 -59.65 35.40
CA MET A 21 -5.07 -59.81 33.97
C MET A 21 -6.46 -59.24 33.59
N THR A 22 -6.48 -58.44 32.52
CA THR A 22 -7.47 -58.40 31.42
C THR A 22 -8.97 -58.32 31.69
N ARG A 23 -9.61 -57.24 31.20
CA ARG A 23 -10.77 -57.24 30.27
C ARG A 23 -11.12 -55.80 29.82
N PRO A 24 -11.87 -55.60 28.71
CA PRO A 24 -11.39 -54.85 27.56
C PRO A 24 -12.09 -53.50 27.28
N SER A 25 -11.44 -52.77 26.38
CA SER A 25 -11.86 -51.63 25.57
C SER A 25 -13.36 -51.34 25.40
N VAL A 26 -13.74 -50.11 25.78
CA VAL A 26 -14.65 -49.25 25.00
C VAL A 26 -14.25 -47.79 25.19
N PHE A 27 -13.20 -47.44 24.45
CA PHE A 27 -13.04 -46.20 23.67
C PHE A 27 -13.94 -45.02 24.07
N SER A 28 -13.49 -44.23 25.04
CA SER A 28 -13.96 -42.87 25.27
C SER A 28 -12.93 -41.89 24.70
N ASP A 29 -13.16 -41.39 23.48
CA ASP A 29 -12.47 -40.20 22.94
C ASP A 29 -13.30 -39.57 21.82
N PRO A 30 -13.97 -38.43 22.05
CA PRO A 30 -14.36 -37.53 20.98
C PRO A 30 -13.24 -36.51 20.74
N ILE A 31 -12.06 -36.95 20.28
CA ILE A 31 -11.10 -36.02 19.64
C ILE A 31 -11.53 -35.81 18.19
N HIS A 32 -12.65 -35.11 18.03
CA HIS A 32 -13.00 -34.42 16.79
C HIS A 32 -13.53 -33.02 17.15
N SER A 33 -12.65 -32.18 17.69
CA SER A 33 -12.97 -30.76 17.97
C SER A 33 -11.81 -29.79 17.73
N LEU A 34 -10.79 -30.17 16.95
CA LEU A 34 -9.67 -29.26 16.62
C LEU A 34 -9.33 -29.20 15.12
N SER A 35 -10.06 -29.91 14.25
CA SER A 35 -9.88 -29.85 12.78
C SER A 35 -10.94 -28.99 12.07
N SER A 36 -12.05 -28.64 12.73
CA SER A 36 -13.12 -27.80 12.15
C SER A 36 -12.92 -26.30 12.35
N MET A 37 -11.84 -25.85 13.02
CA MET A 37 -11.53 -24.43 13.20
C MET A 37 -10.44 -23.87 12.26
N LEU A 38 -9.89 -24.69 11.35
CA LEU A 38 -8.91 -24.23 10.34
C LEU A 38 -9.45 -24.14 8.91
N ASN A 39 -10.72 -24.49 8.67
CA ASN A 39 -11.34 -24.45 7.34
C ASN A 39 -12.63 -23.62 7.33
N ASN A 40 -12.55 -22.37 7.81
CA ASN A 40 -13.63 -21.41 7.63
C ASN A 40 -13.14 -20.24 6.75
N PRO A 41 -13.22 -20.35 5.41
CA PRO A 41 -12.81 -19.27 4.51
C PRO A 41 -13.78 -18.07 4.51
N ALA A 42 -14.80 -18.06 5.37
CA ALA A 42 -15.83 -17.02 5.42
C ALA A 42 -15.56 -15.86 6.41
N SER A 43 -14.48 -15.91 7.21
CA SER A 43 -14.10 -14.82 8.12
C SER A 43 -12.99 -13.90 7.59
N SER A 44 -12.38 -14.23 6.44
CA SER A 44 -11.44 -13.36 5.71
C SER A 44 -12.12 -12.51 4.63
N ARG A 45 -13.35 -12.05 4.89
CA ARG A 45 -13.84 -10.79 4.29
C ARG A 45 -13.08 -9.62 4.92
N GLY A 46 -11.76 -9.65 4.79
CA GLY A 46 -10.93 -8.47 4.85
C GLY A 46 -11.54 -7.52 3.84
N MET A 47 -12.01 -6.39 4.35
CA MET A 47 -12.47 -5.26 3.57
C MET A 47 -11.56 -5.16 2.35
N ALA A 48 -12.11 -5.39 1.16
CA ALA A 48 -11.43 -5.04 -0.06
C ALA A 48 -11.31 -3.52 -0.02
N SER A 49 -10.31 -3.01 0.70
CA SER A 49 -9.73 -1.72 0.40
C SER A 49 -9.38 -1.86 -1.07
N GLY A 50 -10.14 -1.23 -1.96
CA GLY A 50 -9.89 -1.27 -3.38
C GLY A 50 -8.46 -0.82 -3.59
N ALA A 51 -7.54 -1.77 -3.66
CA ALA A 51 -6.13 -1.52 -3.87
C ALA A 51 -6.10 -1.00 -5.30
N THR A 52 -6.07 0.32 -5.40
CA THR A 52 -5.89 1.03 -6.65
C THR A 52 -4.47 0.70 -7.07
N ASN A 53 -4.33 -0.37 -7.83
CA ASN A 53 -3.06 -0.81 -8.37
C ASN A 53 -2.60 0.26 -9.35
N PHE A 54 -1.67 1.11 -8.91
CA PHE A 54 -1.02 2.14 -9.73
C PHE A 54 0.06 1.50 -10.63
N PHE A 55 -0.33 0.53 -11.45
CA PHE A 55 0.45 -0.06 -12.52
C PHE A 55 -0.50 -0.69 -13.55
N PRO A 56 -0.13 -0.71 -14.85
CA PRO A 56 -0.96 -1.32 -15.88
C PRO A 56 -0.99 -2.84 -15.72
N LYS A 57 -2.17 -3.44 -15.88
CA LYS A 57 -2.36 -4.90 -15.78
C LYS A 57 -1.58 -5.67 -16.85
N ARG A 58 -1.50 -5.14 -18.06
CA ARG A 58 -0.78 -5.72 -19.19
C ARG A 58 -0.30 -4.60 -20.12
N THR A 59 0.92 -4.71 -20.63
CA THR A 59 1.46 -3.83 -21.69
C THR A 59 1.94 -4.66 -22.86
N LYS A 60 1.90 -4.08 -24.07
CA LYS A 60 2.43 -4.74 -25.28
C LYS A 60 3.95 -4.91 -25.20
N PHE A 61 4.64 -3.92 -24.62
CA PHE A 61 6.08 -3.92 -24.44
C PHE A 61 6.45 -3.67 -22.98
N ASN A 62 7.42 -4.41 -22.46
CA ASN A 62 7.85 -4.31 -21.07
C ASN A 62 8.88 -3.18 -20.85
N LYS A 63 9.63 -2.78 -21.88
CA LYS A 63 10.73 -1.81 -21.81
C LYS A 63 10.50 -0.68 -22.82
N GLN A 64 10.51 0.58 -22.35
CA GLN A 64 10.33 1.78 -23.20
C GLN A 64 11.49 2.77 -23.10
N HIS A 65 11.85 3.47 -24.18
CA HIS A 65 12.86 4.54 -24.10
C HIS A 65 12.43 5.68 -23.16
N ARG A 66 13.41 6.35 -22.53
CA ARG A 66 13.14 7.39 -21.53
C ARG A 66 12.48 8.64 -22.13
N GLY A 67 12.74 8.98 -23.39
CA GLY A 67 12.19 10.19 -24.03
C GLY A 67 12.66 11.49 -23.35
N ARG A 68 12.06 12.62 -23.74
CA ARG A 68 12.35 13.95 -23.19
C ARG A 68 11.04 14.60 -22.73
N MET A 69 11.06 15.32 -21.62
CA MET A 69 9.92 16.09 -21.11
C MET A 69 10.09 17.54 -21.53
N LYS A 70 9.41 17.95 -22.61
CA LYS A 70 9.41 19.33 -23.10
C LYS A 70 7.99 19.84 -23.21
N GLY A 71 7.84 21.16 -23.17
CA GLY A 71 6.58 21.86 -23.42
C GLY A 71 5.63 21.91 -22.23
N ILE A 72 4.44 22.46 -22.49
CA ILE A 72 3.34 22.63 -21.55
C ILE A 72 2.24 21.59 -21.79
N ALA A 73 1.43 21.32 -20.78
CA ALA A 73 0.31 20.40 -20.90
C ALA A 73 -0.82 21.01 -21.75
N HIS A 74 -1.04 20.45 -22.94
CA HIS A 74 -2.19 20.82 -23.78
C HIS A 74 -3.50 20.12 -23.36
N LYS A 75 -3.40 19.00 -22.63
CA LYS A 75 -4.54 18.17 -22.22
C LYS A 75 -4.53 17.96 -20.71
N GLY A 76 -5.71 17.83 -20.12
CA GLY A 76 -5.91 17.58 -18.68
C GLY A 76 -5.34 18.70 -17.80
N ASN A 77 -5.41 19.92 -18.32
CA ASN A 77 -5.10 21.17 -17.63
C ASN A 77 -6.34 21.86 -17.04
N SER A 78 -7.54 21.38 -17.40
CA SER A 78 -8.83 21.81 -16.86
C SER A 78 -9.43 20.77 -15.90
N ILE A 79 -10.21 21.28 -14.95
CA ILE A 79 -10.97 20.50 -13.97
C ILE A 79 -12.18 19.89 -14.67
N CYS A 80 -12.45 18.59 -14.45
CA CYS A 80 -13.59 17.92 -15.11
C CYS A 80 -14.63 17.33 -14.14
N PHE A 81 -14.23 16.92 -12.94
CA PHE A 81 -15.08 16.16 -12.01
C PHE A 81 -15.27 16.87 -10.68
N GLY A 82 -14.20 17.40 -10.10
CA GLY A 82 -14.22 18.11 -8.83
C GLY A 82 -14.50 19.61 -8.97
N SER A 83 -14.53 20.29 -7.83
CA SER A 83 -14.60 21.76 -7.74
C SER A 83 -13.22 22.39 -7.47
N TYR A 84 -12.28 21.59 -6.96
CA TYR A 84 -10.94 22.01 -6.59
C TYR A 84 -9.91 21.07 -7.18
N ALA A 85 -8.72 21.58 -7.52
CA ALA A 85 -7.67 20.77 -8.12
C ALA A 85 -6.25 21.14 -7.69
N LEU A 86 -5.36 20.14 -7.76
CA LEU A 86 -3.90 20.32 -7.65
C LEU A 86 -3.28 20.31 -9.05
N GLN A 87 -2.78 21.45 -9.50
CA GLN A 87 -2.07 21.59 -10.77
C GLN A 87 -0.55 21.60 -10.57
N VAL A 88 0.16 21.04 -11.53
CA VAL A 88 1.63 21.04 -11.58
C VAL A 88 2.18 22.30 -12.23
N ARG A 89 3.28 22.85 -11.70
CA ARG A 89 4.01 23.97 -12.31
C ARG A 89 5.27 23.57 -13.08
N GLU A 90 5.82 22.39 -12.82
CA GLU A 90 7.11 21.94 -13.37
C GLU A 90 7.01 20.58 -14.08
N ALA A 91 7.87 20.33 -15.06
CA ALA A 91 7.91 19.02 -15.71
C ALA A 91 8.66 17.99 -14.84
N SER A 92 8.07 16.82 -14.59
CA SER A 92 8.75 15.75 -13.84
C SER A 92 8.14 14.37 -14.09
N TRP A 93 8.83 13.33 -13.61
CA TRP A 93 8.27 11.99 -13.47
C TRP A 93 7.72 11.81 -12.07
N ILE A 94 6.44 11.47 -11.99
CA ILE A 94 5.79 11.13 -10.71
C ILE A 94 5.65 9.62 -10.64
N THR A 95 6.23 9.03 -9.60
CA THR A 95 6.14 7.59 -9.34
C THR A 95 4.77 7.19 -8.82
N ALA A 96 4.38 5.94 -9.06
CA ALA A 96 3.17 5.34 -8.47
C ALA A 96 3.08 5.54 -6.94
N ARG A 97 4.22 5.41 -6.24
CA ARG A 97 4.31 5.59 -4.78
C ARG A 97 4.00 7.02 -4.34
N GLN A 98 4.47 8.02 -5.08
CA GLN A 98 4.18 9.42 -4.80
C GLN A 98 2.70 9.73 -5.05
N ILE A 99 2.13 9.21 -6.15
CA ILE A 99 0.70 9.37 -6.46
C ILE A 99 -0.15 8.82 -5.30
N GLU A 100 0.15 7.61 -4.84
CA GLU A 100 -0.57 7.02 -3.72
C GLU A 100 -0.34 7.76 -2.40
N ALA A 101 0.88 8.23 -2.14
CA ALA A 101 1.18 9.04 -0.95
C ALA A 101 0.36 10.34 -0.92
N GLY A 102 0.24 11.03 -2.05
CA GLY A 102 -0.59 12.23 -2.19
C GLY A 102 -2.08 11.93 -1.95
N ARG A 103 -2.61 10.89 -2.62
CA ARG A 103 -4.00 10.44 -2.45
C ARG A 103 -4.32 10.08 -1.00
N ARG A 104 -3.46 9.28 -0.38
CA ARG A 104 -3.62 8.85 1.02
C ARG A 104 -3.55 10.02 1.99
N ALA A 105 -2.66 11.00 1.74
CA ALA A 105 -2.56 12.19 2.57
C ALA A 105 -3.81 13.08 2.47
N MET A 106 -4.39 13.24 1.30
CA MET A 106 -5.67 13.94 1.14
C MET A 106 -6.81 13.20 1.85
N SER A 107 -6.94 11.90 1.63
CA SER A 107 -8.01 11.08 2.21
C SER A 107 -8.01 11.07 3.74
N ARG A 108 -6.87 11.33 4.40
CA ARG A 108 -6.78 11.46 5.86
C ARG A 108 -7.29 12.80 6.39
N ASN A 109 -7.17 13.86 5.60
CA ASN A 109 -7.52 15.23 6.03
C ASN A 109 -8.92 15.63 5.60
N ILE A 110 -9.49 14.93 4.63
CA ILE A 110 -10.81 15.20 4.13
C ILE A 110 -11.81 14.32 4.90
N GLY A 111 -12.90 14.94 5.38
CA GLY A 111 -13.97 14.24 6.09
C GLY A 111 -14.69 13.18 5.24
N ARG A 112 -15.57 12.41 5.89
CA ARG A 112 -16.41 11.42 5.20
C ARG A 112 -17.34 12.13 4.20
N GLY A 113 -17.53 11.51 3.03
CA GLY A 113 -18.44 12.01 1.98
C GLY A 113 -17.77 12.78 0.84
N ALA A 114 -16.49 13.15 0.98
CA ALA A 114 -15.77 13.77 -0.12
C ALA A 114 -15.30 12.77 -1.18
N LYS A 115 -15.19 13.25 -2.41
CA LYS A 115 -14.70 12.47 -3.55
C LYS A 115 -13.34 13.01 -3.97
N ILE A 116 -12.39 12.10 -4.19
CA ILE A 116 -11.04 12.40 -4.67
C ILE A 116 -10.86 11.68 -6.00
N TRP A 117 -10.48 12.42 -7.03
CA TRP A 117 -10.12 11.85 -8.32
C TRP A 117 -8.62 11.98 -8.54
N VAL A 118 -7.99 10.89 -8.96
CA VAL A 118 -6.60 10.90 -9.44
C VAL A 118 -6.65 11.01 -10.97
N ARG A 119 -6.08 12.09 -11.52
CA ARG A 119 -6.15 12.44 -12.96
C ARG A 119 -4.97 11.91 -13.78
N VAL A 120 -4.01 11.31 -13.10
CA VAL A 120 -2.77 10.83 -13.68
C VAL A 120 -2.58 9.36 -13.33
N PHE A 121 -2.21 8.56 -14.33
CA PHE A 121 -1.94 7.15 -14.19
C PHE A 121 -0.50 6.85 -14.59
N PRO A 122 0.26 6.06 -13.81
CA PRO A 122 1.63 5.71 -14.14
C PRO A 122 1.66 4.58 -15.18
N ASP A 123 1.77 4.95 -16.44
CA ASP A 123 1.73 4.08 -17.61
C ASP A 123 3.13 3.75 -18.17
N LYS A 124 4.17 4.46 -17.72
CA LYS A 124 5.52 4.32 -18.28
C LYS A 124 6.43 3.48 -17.39
N PRO A 125 6.99 2.36 -17.89
CA PRO A 125 7.90 1.52 -17.13
C PRO A 125 9.32 2.13 -17.10
N VAL A 126 9.89 2.25 -15.90
CA VAL A 126 11.28 2.66 -15.68
C VAL A 126 12.09 1.45 -15.29
N THR A 127 13.20 1.23 -16.01
CA THR A 127 14.14 0.13 -15.74
C THR A 127 15.36 0.62 -14.99
N VAL A 128 15.90 -0.23 -14.12
CA VAL A 128 17.13 0.02 -13.38
C VAL A 128 18.05 -1.18 -13.57
N ARG A 129 19.36 -0.93 -13.73
CA ARG A 129 20.38 -1.99 -13.66
C ARG A 129 20.91 -2.06 -12.23
N PRO A 130 21.25 -3.25 -11.71
CA PRO A 130 21.91 -3.37 -10.42
C PRO A 130 23.24 -2.60 -10.41
N THR A 131 23.53 -1.93 -9.30
CA THR A 131 24.73 -1.10 -9.13
C THR A 131 26.03 -1.89 -9.30
N GLU A 132 26.01 -3.18 -9.00
CA GLU A 132 27.17 -4.08 -9.07
C GLU A 132 27.58 -4.45 -10.51
N THR A 133 26.74 -4.18 -11.51
CA THR A 133 26.96 -4.61 -12.89
C THR A 133 27.64 -3.54 -13.74
N ARG A 134 28.58 -3.95 -14.61
CA ARG A 134 29.23 -3.05 -15.59
C ARG A 134 28.28 -2.63 -16.71
N MET A 135 28.66 -1.57 -17.42
CA MET A 135 27.96 -1.08 -18.61
C MET A 135 27.98 -2.12 -19.75
N GLY A 136 26.95 -2.11 -20.61
CA GLY A 136 26.75 -3.10 -21.68
C GLY A 136 25.58 -4.05 -21.42
N ARG A 137 25.47 -5.14 -22.19
CA ARG A 137 24.48 -6.24 -22.02
C ARG A 137 22.98 -5.85 -22.06
N GLY A 138 22.64 -4.71 -22.66
CA GLY A 138 21.26 -4.29 -22.86
C GLY A 138 20.53 -3.83 -21.59
N LYS A 139 19.26 -3.48 -21.72
CA LYS A 139 18.51 -2.75 -20.67
C LYS A 139 18.10 -3.66 -19.50
N GLY A 140 18.18 -3.15 -18.27
CA GLY A 140 17.79 -3.86 -17.05
C GLY A 140 16.29 -4.18 -16.94
N ASN A 141 15.89 -4.70 -15.78
CA ASN A 141 14.50 -5.06 -15.49
C ASN A 141 13.67 -3.84 -15.11
N THR A 142 12.35 -3.92 -15.32
CA THR A 142 11.41 -2.85 -14.94
C THR A 142 11.28 -2.82 -13.42
N ALA A 143 11.64 -1.68 -12.82
CA ALA A 143 11.65 -1.51 -11.37
C ALA A 143 10.37 -0.84 -10.86
N TYR A 144 9.90 0.20 -11.54
CA TYR A 144 8.70 0.94 -11.14
C TYR A 144 8.04 1.63 -12.34
N TRP A 145 6.81 2.09 -12.13
CA TRP A 145 6.03 2.82 -13.10
C TRP A 145 5.97 4.31 -12.73
N VAL A 146 6.07 5.15 -13.75
CA VAL A 146 5.99 6.60 -13.62
C VAL A 146 4.92 7.16 -14.54
N ALA A 147 4.37 8.29 -14.14
CA ALA A 147 3.61 9.15 -15.01
C ALA A 147 4.48 10.34 -15.42
N VAL A 148 4.44 10.68 -16.70
CA VAL A 148 5.09 11.88 -17.21
C VAL A 148 4.13 13.05 -17.03
N VAL A 149 4.54 14.07 -16.28
CA VAL A 149 3.74 15.28 -16.09
C VAL A 149 4.44 16.49 -16.68
N GLN A 150 3.64 17.35 -17.30
CA GLN A 150 4.06 18.63 -17.86
C GLN A 150 3.46 19.78 -17.04
N PRO A 151 4.08 20.98 -17.05
CA PRO A 151 3.50 22.18 -16.46
C PRO A 151 2.07 22.41 -16.94
N GLY A 152 1.17 22.74 -16.01
CA GLY A 152 -0.25 22.95 -16.27
C GLY A 152 -1.12 21.69 -16.14
N ARG A 153 -0.53 20.49 -16.00
CA ARG A 153 -1.30 19.24 -15.82
C ARG A 153 -1.92 19.18 -14.43
N ILE A 154 -3.16 18.71 -14.33
CA ILE A 154 -3.84 18.45 -13.05
C ILE A 154 -3.53 17.03 -12.56
N LEU A 155 -3.15 16.90 -11.29
CA LEU A 155 -2.86 15.62 -10.62
C LEU A 155 -4.09 15.05 -9.91
N TYR A 156 -4.76 15.89 -9.13
CA TYR A 156 -5.88 15.50 -8.30
C TYR A 156 -7.02 16.50 -8.42
N GLU A 157 -8.24 15.99 -8.28
CA GLU A 157 -9.45 16.79 -8.11
C GLU A 157 -10.17 16.37 -6.84
N ILE A 158 -10.84 17.33 -6.19
CA ILE A 158 -11.63 17.11 -4.97
C ILE A 158 -13.01 17.74 -5.16
N GLY A 159 -14.04 17.05 -4.67
CA GLY A 159 -15.42 17.53 -4.70
C GLY A 159 -16.19 17.16 -3.43
N GLY A 160 -17.26 17.91 -3.15
CA GLY A 160 -18.12 17.70 -1.98
C GLY A 160 -17.52 18.16 -0.66
N VAL A 161 -16.69 19.21 -0.69
CA VAL A 161 -16.00 19.77 0.49
C VAL A 161 -16.03 21.29 0.45
N ALA A 162 -15.93 21.93 1.63
CA ALA A 162 -15.71 23.37 1.71
C ALA A 162 -14.28 23.74 1.25
N GLU A 163 -14.12 24.95 0.70
CA GLU A 163 -12.85 25.43 0.16
C GLU A 163 -11.71 25.38 1.18
N ASN A 164 -11.97 25.78 2.42
CA ASN A 164 -10.97 25.79 3.50
C ASN A 164 -10.35 24.40 3.72
N VAL A 165 -11.18 23.36 3.69
CA VAL A 165 -10.75 21.96 3.83
C VAL A 165 -10.01 21.51 2.59
N ALA A 166 -10.52 21.83 1.39
CA ALA A 166 -9.90 21.48 0.12
C ALA A 166 -8.49 22.08 -0.01
N ARG A 167 -8.34 23.36 0.32
CA ARG A 167 -7.07 24.09 0.28
C ARG A 167 -6.01 23.45 1.17
N LYS A 168 -6.38 23.13 2.42
CA LYS A 168 -5.49 22.45 3.36
C LYS A 168 -5.11 21.04 2.88
N ALA A 169 -6.08 20.27 2.38
CA ALA A 169 -5.81 18.93 1.87
C ALA A 169 -4.88 18.94 0.64
N ILE A 170 -5.09 19.88 -0.29
CA ILE A 170 -4.29 20.05 -1.50
C ILE A 170 -2.87 20.51 -1.16
N GLN A 171 -2.72 21.41 -0.18
CA GLN A 171 -1.39 21.84 0.30
C GLN A 171 -0.59 20.65 0.85
N ILE A 172 -1.24 19.79 1.65
CA ILE A 172 -0.61 18.58 2.19
C ILE A 172 -0.24 17.60 1.05
N ALA A 173 -1.10 17.46 0.03
CA ALA A 173 -0.80 16.64 -1.14
C ALA A 173 0.40 17.16 -1.93
N GLY A 174 0.48 18.49 -2.11
CA GLY A 174 1.60 19.17 -2.73
C GLY A 174 2.93 18.87 -2.04
N SER A 175 2.95 18.82 -0.70
CA SER A 175 4.15 18.44 0.07
C SER A 175 4.66 17.01 -0.18
N LYS A 176 3.83 16.13 -0.77
CA LYS A 176 4.22 14.76 -1.14
C LYS A 176 4.73 14.67 -2.58
N MET A 177 4.55 15.72 -3.37
CA MET A 177 5.02 15.78 -4.75
C MET A 177 6.47 16.29 -4.79
N PRO A 178 7.29 15.78 -5.73
CA PRO A 178 8.68 16.21 -5.88
C PRO A 178 8.84 17.54 -6.65
N ILE A 179 7.75 18.29 -6.87
CA ILE A 179 7.69 19.45 -7.75
C ILE A 179 6.77 20.53 -7.19
N GLN A 180 6.93 21.75 -7.70
CA GLN A 180 6.02 22.84 -7.36
C GLN A 180 4.61 22.59 -7.92
N THR A 181 3.63 22.88 -7.08
CA THR A 181 2.21 22.68 -7.38
C THR A 181 1.37 23.88 -6.97
N GLN A 182 0.22 24.06 -7.62
CA GLN A 182 -0.70 25.16 -7.41
C GLN A 182 -2.12 24.64 -7.13
N PHE A 183 -2.83 25.30 -6.23
CA PHE A 183 -4.26 25.08 -6.00
C PHE A 183 -5.09 25.86 -7.03
N ILE A 184 -6.09 25.21 -7.61
CA ILE A 184 -7.00 25.80 -8.60
C ILE A 184 -8.45 25.57 -8.20
N LEU A 185 -9.24 26.62 -8.39
CA LEU A 185 -10.68 26.64 -8.26
C LEU A 185 -11.31 26.41 -9.64
N GLN A 186 -12.40 25.64 -9.68
CA GLN A 186 -13.25 25.60 -10.87
C GLN A 186 -13.74 27.02 -11.16
N LYS A 187 -13.53 27.48 -12.39
CA LYS A 187 -14.09 28.74 -12.89
C LYS A 187 -15.58 28.60 -13.11
#